data_AF-A0A9P0K014-F1
#
_entry.id   AF-A0A9P0K014-F1
#
_cell.length_a   1.000
_cell.length_b   1.000
_cell.length_c   1.000
_cell.angle_alpha   90.00
_cell.angle_beta   90.00
_cell.angle_gamma   90.00
#
_symmetry.space_group_name_H-M   'P 1'
#
loop_
_entity.id
_entity.type
_entity.pdbx_description
1 polymer ?
#
loop_
_entity_poly.entity_id
_entity_poly.type
_entity_poly.pdbx_seq_one_letter_code
_entity_poly.pdbx_strand_id
1 'polypeptide(L)'
;MDVSEARPSGVKLITRKKIYDIMKGYTKNDINKKMDYAESFLLNFQNFSEEQRKEDIHKLSNLKSEIKRRWIAAHYIEELFLKRNNCWLQMIFEIP
;
A
#
# COMPACT_ATOMS: atom_id res chain seq x y z
N MET A 1 7.79 -2.55 -28.85
CA MET A 1 7.75 -1.10 -28.64
C MET A 1 8.33 -0.85 -27.27
N ASP A 2 9.54 -0.32 -27.28
CA ASP A 2 10.35 -0.03 -26.10
C ASP A 2 9.86 1.32 -25.55
N VAL A 3 9.14 1.30 -24.43
CA VAL A 3 8.75 2.52 -23.71
C VAL A 3 9.72 2.65 -22.54
N SER A 4 10.93 3.08 -22.87
CA SER A 4 11.87 3.63 -21.90
C SER A 4 11.41 5.05 -21.50
N GLU A 5 10.33 5.13 -20.72
CA GLU A 5 9.97 6.37 -20.03
C GLU A 5 10.80 6.50 -18.76
N ALA A 6 11.86 7.29 -18.83
CA ALA A 6 12.56 7.79 -17.66
C ALA A 6 11.59 8.70 -16.88
N ARG A 7 10.91 8.14 -15.87
CA ARG A 7 10.11 8.91 -14.91
C ARG A 7 11.04 9.75 -14.03
N PRO A 8 10.63 10.98 -13.65
CA PRO A 8 11.45 11.85 -12.82
C PRO A 8 11.82 11.15 -11.51
N SER A 9 13.11 11.23 -11.18
CA SER A 9 13.77 10.66 -10.01
C SER A 9 13.05 11.04 -8.70
N GLY A 10 12.16 10.16 -8.22
CA GLY A 10 11.42 10.33 -6.97
C GLY A 10 10.32 9.29 -6.78
N VAL A 11 9.56 9.01 -7.85
CA VAL A 11 8.35 8.17 -7.76
C VAL A 11 8.69 6.68 -7.74
N LYS A 12 8.36 5.97 -6.65
CA LYS A 12 8.42 4.51 -6.54
C LYS A 12 7.06 3.87 -6.86
N LEU A 13 7.07 2.96 -7.81
CA LEU A 13 5.93 2.13 -8.16
C LEU A 13 5.95 0.86 -7.31
N ILE A 14 4.94 0.68 -6.48
CA ILE A 14 4.79 -0.51 -5.64
C ILE A 14 3.42 -1.12 -5.87
N THR A 15 3.34 -2.45 -5.95
CA THR A 15 2.02 -3.09 -6.05
C THR A 15 1.30 -3.01 -4.71
N ARG A 16 -0.03 -2.90 -4.76
CA ARG A 16 -0.87 -2.99 -3.54
C ARG A 16 -0.63 -4.30 -2.79
N LYS A 17 -0.29 -5.39 -3.50
CA LYS A 17 0.16 -6.66 -2.92
C LYS A 17 1.38 -6.47 -2.02
N LYS A 18 2.41 -5.76 -2.47
CA LYS A 18 3.62 -5.56 -1.67
C LYS A 18 3.33 -4.76 -0.40
N ILE A 19 2.42 -3.78 -0.47
CA ILE A 19 1.94 -3.03 0.71
C ILE A 19 1.22 -3.99 1.67
N TYR A 20 0.33 -4.84 1.16
CA TYR A 20 -0.32 -5.88 1.95
C TYR A 20 0.69 -6.85 2.60
N ASP A 21 1.72 -7.28 1.87
CA ASP A 21 2.77 -8.15 2.40
C ASP A 21 3.56 -7.48 3.53
N ILE A 22 3.85 -6.18 3.42
CA ILE A 22 4.48 -5.38 4.50
C ILE A 22 3.57 -5.35 5.73
N MET A 23 2.27 -5.15 5.54
CA MET A 23 1.29 -5.21 6.62
C MET A 23 1.25 -6.60 7.28
N LYS A 24 1.32 -7.66 6.49
CA LYS A 24 1.32 -9.05 6.98
C LYS A 24 2.55 -9.36 7.83
N GLY A 25 3.71 -8.80 7.48
CA GLY A 25 4.96 -8.94 8.24
C GLY A 25 4.88 -8.43 9.68
N TYR A 26 3.89 -7.60 10.01
CA TYR A 26 3.63 -7.18 11.39
C TYR A 26 2.83 -8.25 12.16
N THR A 27 3.41 -8.73 13.26
CA THR A 27 2.97 -9.91 14.00
C THR A 27 1.70 -9.73 14.82
N LYS A 28 1.28 -8.49 15.15
CA LYS A 28 0.07 -8.26 15.94
C LYS A 28 -1.18 -8.44 15.10
N ASN A 29 -2.20 -9.12 15.63
CA ASN A 29 -3.45 -9.40 14.93
C ASN A 29 -4.42 -8.20 14.85
N ASP A 30 -3.89 -6.98 14.95
CA ASP A 30 -4.65 -5.74 14.87
C ASP A 30 -4.39 -5.10 13.51
N ILE A 31 -5.41 -5.13 12.66
CA ILE A 31 -5.27 -4.64 11.29
C ILE A 31 -4.95 -3.16 11.24
N ASN A 32 -5.43 -2.33 12.18
CA ASN A 32 -5.12 -0.91 12.20
C ASN A 32 -3.62 -0.71 12.51
N LYS A 33 -3.06 -1.46 13.47
CA LYS A 33 -1.62 -1.41 13.78
C LYS A 33 -0.75 -1.93 12.63
N LYS A 34 -1.20 -2.96 11.91
CA LYS A 34 -0.54 -3.42 10.67
C LYS A 34 -0.53 -2.32 9.61
N MET A 35 -1.61 -1.53 9.52
CA MET A 35 -1.73 -0.41 8.58
C MET A 35 -0.79 0.73 8.95
N ASP A 36 -0.71 1.10 10.23
CA ASP A 36 0.16 2.18 10.71
C ASP A 36 1.64 1.82 10.56
N TYR A 37 1.97 0.53 10.73
CA TYR A 37 3.31 0.02 10.43
C TYR A 37 3.65 0.17 8.95
N ALA A 38 2.74 -0.21 8.04
CA ALA A 38 3.00 -0.09 6.61
C ALA A 38 3.12 1.37 6.17
N GLU A 39 2.30 2.27 6.68
CA GLU A 39 2.45 3.71 6.43
C GLU A 39 3.79 4.24 6.94
N SER A 40 4.16 3.93 8.17
CA SER A 40 5.45 4.32 8.74
C SER A 40 6.62 3.76 7.92
N PHE A 41 6.51 2.51 7.45
CA PHE A 41 7.53 1.88 6.62
C PHE A 41 7.67 2.58 5.26
N LEU A 42 6.54 2.94 4.63
CA LEU A 42 6.54 3.61 3.33
C LEU A 42 7.01 5.07 3.43
N LEU A 43 6.61 5.79 4.49
CA LEU A 43 7.06 7.16 4.75
C LEU A 43 8.54 7.25 5.14
N ASN A 44 9.09 6.23 5.82
CA ASN A 44 10.51 6.15 6.14
C ASN A 44 11.36 5.62 4.99
N PHE A 45 10.76 5.17 3.88
CA PHE A 45 11.48 4.64 2.72
C PHE A 45 12.14 5.75 1.88
N GLN A 46 11.84 7.03 2.15
CA GLN A 46 12.48 8.20 1.55
C GLN A 46 12.58 9.39 2.53
N ASN A 47 13.52 10.30 2.23
CA ASN A 47 13.56 11.65 2.79
C ASN A 47 12.58 12.56 2.05
N PHE A 48 11.28 12.31 2.19
CA PHE A 48 10.23 13.19 1.65
C PHE A 48 10.28 14.57 2.30
N SER A 49 10.09 15.63 1.50
CA SER A 49 9.77 16.98 1.99
C SER A 49 8.44 16.97 2.75
N GLU A 50 8.19 17.94 3.62
CA GLU A 50 6.94 18.01 4.40
C GLU A 50 5.68 18.09 3.52
N GLU A 51 5.79 18.71 2.35
CA GLU A 51 4.69 18.83 1.37
C GLU A 51 4.40 17.49 0.69
N GLN A 52 5.43 16.76 0.23
CA GLN A 52 5.27 15.39 -0.30
C GLN A 52 4.63 14.47 0.75
N ARG A 53 5.10 14.54 2.00
CA ARG A 53 4.57 13.73 3.11
C ARG A 53 3.07 13.90 3.29
N LYS A 54 2.54 15.12 3.17
CA LYS A 54 1.10 15.38 3.37
C LYS A 54 0.23 14.75 2.29
N GLU A 55 0.61 14.88 1.02
CA GLU A 55 -0.14 14.25 -0.08
C GLU A 55 -0.06 12.72 -0.03
N ASP A 56 1.10 12.20 0.35
CA ASP A 56 1.34 10.76 0.43
C ASP A 56 0.58 10.12 1.59
N ILE A 57 0.51 10.78 2.75
CA ILE A 57 -0.33 10.35 3.87
C ILE A 57 -1.79 10.26 3.44
N HIS A 58 -2.29 11.20 2.63
CA HIS A 58 -3.67 11.17 2.17
C HIS A 58 -3.93 10.00 1.21
N LYS A 59 -3.05 9.78 0.23
CA LYS A 59 -3.14 8.64 -0.71
C LYS A 59 -3.04 7.31 0.01
N LEU A 60 -2.12 7.19 0.97
CA LEU A 60 -1.97 6.01 1.81
C LEU A 60 -3.19 5.78 2.69
N SER A 61 -3.75 6.83 3.30
CA SER A 61 -4.99 6.74 4.09
C SER A 61 -6.19 6.24 3.26
N ASN A 62 -6.29 6.68 2.01
CA ASN A 62 -7.31 6.17 1.09
C ASN A 62 -7.08 4.68 0.79
N LEU A 63 -5.86 4.28 0.45
CA LEU A 63 -5.52 2.88 0.22
C LEU A 63 -5.77 2.00 1.45
N LYS A 64 -5.43 2.49 2.65
CA LYS A 64 -5.73 1.82 3.93
C LYS A 64 -7.23 1.55 4.07
N SER A 65 -8.05 2.56 3.82
CA SER A 65 -9.51 2.44 3.88
C SER A 65 -10.03 1.41 2.88
N GLU A 66 -9.47 1.35 1.67
CA GLU A 66 -9.82 0.33 0.68
C GLU A 66 -9.42 -1.08 1.11
N ILE A 67 -8.19 -1.28 1.61
CA ILE A 67 -7.73 -2.57 2.15
C ILE A 67 -8.67 -3.04 3.26
N LYS A 68 -9.03 -2.14 4.19
CA LYS A 68 -9.91 -2.46 5.32
C LYS A 68 -11.29 -2.89 4.83
N ARG A 69 -11.92 -2.14 3.91
CA ARG A 69 -13.23 -2.50 3.33
C ARG A 69 -13.18 -3.86 2.65
N ARG A 70 -12.13 -4.12 1.86
CA ARG A 70 -11.94 -5.40 1.16
C ARG A 70 -11.65 -6.56 2.11
N TRP A 71 -10.93 -6.31 3.20
CA TRP A 71 -10.67 -7.28 4.26
C TRP A 71 -11.95 -7.69 4.99
N ILE A 72 -12.81 -6.72 5.32
CA ILE A 72 -14.13 -6.95 5.90
C ILE A 72 -15.02 -7.74 4.93
N ALA A 73 -15.04 -7.37 3.64
CA ALA A 73 -15.80 -8.08 2.61
C ALA A 73 -15.28 -9.52 2.34
N ALA A 74 -14.05 -9.82 2.73
CA ALA A 74 -13.47 -11.15 2.73
C ALA A 74 -13.70 -11.92 4.05
N HIS A 75 -14.54 -11.40 4.94
CA HIS A 75 -14.81 -11.96 6.26
C HIS A 75 -13.54 -12.18 7.10
N TYR A 76 -12.54 -11.30 6.96
CA TYR A 76 -11.26 -11.42 7.65
C TYR A 76 -10.47 -12.71 7.34
N ILE A 77 -10.82 -13.42 6.26
CA ILE A 77 -10.15 -14.65 5.82
C ILE A 77 -9.14 -14.29 4.72
N GLU A 78 -7.86 -14.57 4.98
CA GLU A 78 -6.75 -14.24 4.06
C GLU A 78 -6.94 -14.85 2.68
N GLU A 79 -7.26 -16.14 2.60
CA GLU A 79 -7.43 -16.84 1.32
C GLU A 79 -8.55 -16.20 0.48
N LEU A 80 -9.69 -15.88 1.11
CA LEU A 80 -10.80 -15.19 0.45
C LEU A 80 -10.41 -13.79 0.00
N PHE A 81 -9.63 -13.07 0.82
CA PHE A 81 -9.15 -11.75 0.47
C PHE A 81 -8.24 -11.80 -0.76
N LEU A 82 -7.24 -12.68 -0.77
CA LEU A 82 -6.31 -12.84 -1.87
C LEU A 82 -7.04 -13.28 -3.15
N LYS A 83 -7.95 -14.26 -3.04
CA LYS A 83 -8.72 -14.78 -4.17
C LYS A 83 -9.64 -13.71 -4.78
N ARG A 84 -10.38 -12.97 -3.95
CA ARG A 84 -11.35 -11.96 -4.42
C ARG A 84 -10.69 -10.68 -4.91
N ASN A 85 -9.49 -10.35 -4.41
CA ASN A 85 -8.83 -9.08 -4.69
C ASN A 85 -7.56 -9.21 -5.53
N ASN A 86 -7.24 -10.38 -6.09
CA ASN A 86 -6.00 -10.60 -6.84
C ASN A 86 -5.75 -9.51 -7.90
N CYS A 87 -6.70 -9.28 -8.81
CA CYS A 87 -6.55 -8.25 -9.85
C CYS A 87 -6.32 -6.85 -9.26
N TRP A 88 -6.98 -6.53 -8.15
CA TRP A 88 -6.81 -5.25 -7.46
C TRP A 88 -5.46 -5.14 -6.74
N LEU A 89 -4.94 -6.25 -6.19
CA LEU A 89 -3.64 -6.32 -5.52
C LEU A 89 -2.47 -6.19 -6.50
N GLN A 90 -2.65 -6.59 -7.77
CA GLN A 90 -1.65 -6.40 -8.83
C GLN A 90 -1.58 -4.95 -9.34
N MET A 91 -2.57 -4.11 -9.02
CA MET A 91 -2.53 -2.70 -9.44
C MET A 91 -1.36 -1.98 -8.78
N ILE A 92 -0.74 -1.11 -9.58
CA ILE A 92 0.35 -0.26 -9.15
C ILE A 92 -0.21 0.86 -8.26
N PHE A 93 0.47 1.10 -7.15
CA PHE A 93 0.33 2.26 -6.31
C PHE A 93 1.58 3.12 -6.51
N GLU A 94 1.37 4.35 -6.93
CA GLU A 94 2.44 5.30 -7.13
C GLU A 94 2.68 6.03 -5.82
N ILE A 95 3.88 5.87 -5.28
CA ILE A 95 4.40 6.67 -4.19
C ILE A 95 5.28 7.72 -4.87
N PRO A 96 4.87 9.00 -4.91
CA PRO A 96 5.64 10.11 -5.47
C PRO A 96 7.10 10.17 -5.02
#